data_AF-X6M8P7-F1
#
_entry.id   AF-X6M8P7-F1
#
_cell.length_a   1.000
_cell.length_b   1.000
_cell.length_c   1.000
_cell.angle_alpha   90.00
_cell.angle_beta   90.00
_cell.angle_gamma   90.00
#
_symmetry.space_group_name_H-M   'P 1'
#
loop_
_entity.id
_entity.type
_entity.pdbx_description
1 polymer ?
#
loop_
_entity_poly.entity_id
_entity_poly.type
_entity_poly.pdbx_seq_one_letter_code
_entity_poly.pdbx_strand_id
1 'polypeptide(L)'
;MEENGPYHVQNDLSLTINNYSWTEQANVIWVDQPSQTGYSYDDKYVIDGVYNEDEVADDLYEFIQTFLQANPKYSKLNFYVTGESKKIFDMNKQLGPNDIYINLKGLAIGDGLVGNFFFFFFF
;
A
#
# COMPACT_ATOMS: atom_id res chain seq x y z
N MET A 1 -3.29 11.48 12.00
CA MET A 1 -4.12 10.46 11.31
C MET A 1 -5.39 11.19 10.94
N GLU A 2 -5.43 11.77 9.74
CA GLU A 2 -6.38 12.86 9.45
C GLU A 2 -7.47 12.47 8.46
N GLU A 3 -7.32 11.35 7.76
CA GLU A 3 -8.17 11.02 6.62
C GLU A 3 -9.04 9.78 6.89
N ASN A 4 -8.65 8.63 6.34
CA ASN A 4 -9.48 7.43 6.24
C ASN A 4 -9.16 6.35 7.29
N GLY A 5 -8.19 6.61 8.16
CA GLY A 5 -7.79 5.71 9.24
C GLY A 5 -8.85 5.58 10.34
N PRO A 6 -8.77 4.53 11.18
CA PRO A 6 -9.77 4.23 12.21
C PRO A 6 -9.78 5.23 13.38
N TYR A 7 -8.74 6.04 13.52
CA TYR A 7 -8.60 6.97 14.64
C TYR A 7 -8.15 8.35 14.18
N HIS A 8 -8.60 9.37 14.90
CA HIS A 8 -8.05 10.73 14.89
C HIS A 8 -7.20 10.98 16.14
N VAL A 9 -6.11 11.72 15.97
CA VAL A 9 -5.24 12.14 17.07
C VAL A 9 -5.68 13.53 17.53
N GLN A 10 -6.00 13.65 18.82
CA GLN A 10 -6.40 14.91 19.42
C GLN A 10 -5.19 15.75 19.86
N ASN A 11 -5.42 17.03 20.17
CA ASN A 11 -4.36 17.94 20.61
C ASN A 11 -3.64 17.49 21.90
N ASP A 12 -4.33 16.71 22.75
CA ASP A 12 -3.80 16.12 23.98
C ASP A 12 -3.15 14.74 23.75
N LEU A 13 -2.96 14.35 22.48
CA LEU A 13 -2.44 13.06 22.02
C LEU A 13 -3.36 11.87 22.31
N SER A 14 -4.60 12.10 22.76
CA SER A 14 -5.60 11.03 22.87
C SER A 14 -6.12 10.59 21.50
N LEU A 15 -6.62 9.36 21.43
CA LEU A 15 -7.22 8.79 20.22
C LEU A 15 -8.75 8.85 20.31
N THR A 16 -9.38 9.22 19.20
CA THR A 16 -10.84 9.17 19.03
C THR A 16 -11.20 8.36 17.79
N ILE A 17 -12.30 7.62 17.85
CA ILE A 17 -12.74 6.75 16.75
C ILE A 17 -13.22 7.60 15.56
N ASN A 18 -12.78 7.25 14.36
CA ASN A 18 -13.32 7.76 13.11
C ASN A 18 -14.47 6.88 12.62
N ASN A 19 -15.71 7.34 12.80
CA ASN A 19 -16.91 6.60 12.38
C ASN A 19 -17.08 6.52 10.84
N TYR A 20 -16.21 7.18 10.06
CA TYR A 20 -16.20 7.14 8.60
C TYR A 20 -14.92 6.47 8.06
N SER A 21 -14.23 5.69 8.90
CA SER A 21 -13.02 4.99 8.48
C SER A 21 -13.29 3.96 7.39
N TRP A 22 -12.34 3.81 6.48
CA TRP A 22 -12.39 2.77 5.45
C TRP A 22 -12.33 1.35 6.04
N THR A 23 -11.81 1.19 7.27
CA THR A 23 -11.79 -0.11 7.96
C THR A 23 -13.17 -0.64 8.30
N GLU A 24 -14.20 0.22 8.30
CA GLU A 24 -15.59 -0.21 8.49
C GLU A 24 -16.13 -1.00 7.29
N GLN A 25 -15.52 -0.88 6.12
CA GLN A 25 -16.01 -1.45 4.86
C GLN A 25 -15.01 -2.39 4.18
N ALA A 26 -13.74 -2.35 4.56
CA ALA A 26 -12.68 -3.16 3.96
C ALA A 26 -11.54 -3.42 4.95
N ASN A 27 -10.71 -4.42 4.66
CA ASN A 27 -9.39 -4.52 5.28
C ASN A 27 -8.47 -3.54 4.57
N VAL A 28 -7.85 -2.62 5.31
CA VAL A 28 -7.03 -1.56 4.73
C VAL A 28 -5.58 -1.71 5.19
N ILE A 29 -4.65 -1.60 4.25
CA ILE A 29 -3.21 -1.50 4.55
C ILE A 29 -2.74 -0.14 4.07
N TRP A 30 -2.10 0.59 4.98
CA TRP A 30 -1.37 1.83 4.69
C TRP A 30 0.11 1.50 4.63
N VAL A 31 0.78 1.93 3.55
CA VAL A 31 2.20 1.68 3.34
C VAL A 31 2.90 3.02 3.19
N ASP A 32 3.82 3.29 4.11
CA ASP A 32 4.76 4.41 3.96
C ASP A 32 5.77 4.03 2.88
N GLN A 33 5.77 4.76 1.77
CA GLN A 33 6.66 4.51 0.64
C GLN A 33 7.04 5.84 -0.03
N PRO A 34 8.17 5.93 -0.74
CA PRO A 34 9.21 4.89 -0.87
C PRO A 34 10.01 4.71 0.42
N SER A 35 11.09 3.93 0.37
CA SER A 35 12.07 3.90 1.47
C SER A 35 12.44 5.33 1.91
N GLN A 36 12.80 5.48 3.18
CA GLN A 36 13.01 6.75 3.87
C GLN A 36 11.76 7.63 4.07
N THR A 37 10.55 7.12 3.83
CA THR A 37 9.29 7.78 4.17
C THR A 37 8.71 7.23 5.47
N GLY A 38 8.37 8.12 6.43
CA GLY A 38 7.68 7.73 7.67
C GLY A 38 8.47 6.70 8.47
N TYR A 39 7.92 5.49 8.61
CA TYR A 39 8.55 4.36 9.30
C TYR A 39 9.30 3.39 8.39
N SER A 40 9.27 3.58 7.08
CA SER A 40 10.04 2.78 6.12
C SER A 40 11.46 3.33 6.02
N TYR A 41 12.46 2.58 6.48
CA TYR A 41 13.87 2.97 6.40
C TYR A 41 14.77 1.76 6.14
N ASP A 42 15.95 2.02 5.57
CA ASP A 42 17.05 1.07 5.46
C ASP A 42 18.23 1.50 6.35
N ASP A 43 19.02 0.53 6.80
CA ASP A 43 20.21 0.80 7.63
C ASP A 43 21.38 1.35 6.80
N LYS A 44 21.33 1.12 5.50
CA LYS A 44 22.27 1.73 4.57
C LYS A 44 21.67 3.06 4.19
N TYR A 45 22.23 4.16 4.69
CA TYR A 45 22.09 5.48 4.06
C TYR A 45 22.67 5.40 2.64
N VAL A 46 22.03 4.65 1.75
CA VAL A 46 22.34 4.72 0.34
C VAL A 46 21.84 6.08 -0.05
N ILE A 47 22.77 6.92 -0.50
CA ILE A 47 22.49 8.12 -1.29
C ILE A 47 21.96 7.67 -2.66
N ASP A 48 21.12 6.64 -2.69
CA ASP A 48 20.35 6.16 -3.82
C ASP A 48 18.91 6.07 -3.33
N GLY A 49 18.31 7.24 -3.08
CA GLY A 49 16.86 7.31 -2.97
C GLY A 49 16.27 6.70 -4.23
N VAL A 50 15.13 6.03 -4.11
CA VAL A 50 14.42 5.50 -5.27
C VAL A 50 14.21 6.63 -6.29
N TYR A 51 14.91 6.57 -7.43
CA TYR A 51 15.07 7.74 -8.32
C TYR A 51 14.03 7.81 -9.43
N ASN A 52 13.24 6.75 -9.58
CA ASN A 52 12.18 6.67 -10.59
C ASN A 52 10.95 5.93 -10.05
N GLU A 53 9.80 6.23 -10.65
CA GLU A 53 8.50 5.67 -10.26
C GLU A 53 8.42 4.15 -10.48
N ASP A 54 9.22 3.60 -11.40
CA ASP A 54 9.24 2.17 -11.71
C ASP A 54 9.85 1.35 -10.57
N GLU A 55 10.94 1.82 -9.97
CA GLU A 55 11.57 1.20 -8.80
C GLU A 55 10.65 1.28 -7.57
N VAL A 56 9.97 2.41 -7.36
CA VAL A 56 8.96 2.54 -6.29
C VAL A 56 7.85 1.50 -6.46
N ALA A 57 7.41 1.30 -7.71
CA ALA A 57 6.39 0.32 -8.02
C ALA A 57 6.88 -1.13 -7.87
N ASP A 58 8.15 -1.40 -8.14
CA ASP A 58 8.80 -2.70 -7.88
C ASP A 58 8.84 -3.02 -6.38
N ASP A 59 9.33 -2.08 -5.55
CA ASP A 59 9.38 -2.24 -4.10
C ASP A 59 7.99 -2.48 -3.51
N LEU A 60 6.99 -1.73 -3.98
CA LEU A 60 5.61 -1.88 -3.54
C LEU A 60 5.03 -3.25 -3.93
N TYR A 61 5.34 -3.74 -5.13
CA TYR A 61 4.93 -5.08 -5.56
C TYR A 61 5.59 -6.16 -4.71
N GLU A 62 6.89 -6.05 -4.45
CA GLU A 62 7.62 -7.00 -3.60
C GLU A 62 7.07 -7.03 -2.17
N PHE A 63 6.74 -5.86 -1.61
CA PHE A 63 6.04 -5.76 -0.33
C PHE A 63 4.71 -6.54 -0.36
N ILE A 64 3.87 -6.35 -1.39
CA ILE A 64 2.58 -7.05 -1.49
C ILE A 64 2.77 -8.56 -1.61
N GLN A 65 3.70 -9.03 -2.45
CA GLN A 65 4.00 -10.45 -2.60
C GLN A 65 4.42 -11.07 -1.27
N THR A 66 5.38 -10.43 -0.58
CA THR A 66 5.87 -10.87 0.72
C THR A 66 4.76 -10.87 1.77
N PHE A 67 3.92 -9.82 1.79
CA PHE A 67 2.77 -9.73 2.69
C PHE A 67 1.77 -10.86 2.46
N LEU A 68 1.43 -11.18 1.20
CA LEU A 68 0.49 -12.24 0.85
C LEU A 68 1.07 -13.63 1.12
N GLN A 69 2.37 -13.83 0.95
CA GLN A 69 3.06 -15.06 1.34
C GLN A 69 3.03 -15.26 2.85
N ALA A 70 3.26 -14.20 3.63
CA ALA A 70 3.17 -14.22 5.09
C ALA A 70 1.72 -14.34 5.59
N ASN A 71 0.75 -13.84 4.82
CA ASN A 71 -0.68 -13.85 5.16
C ASN A 71 -1.55 -14.48 4.06
N PRO A 72 -1.42 -15.79 3.79
CA PRO A 72 -2.09 -16.44 2.64
C PRO A 72 -3.61 -16.31 2.65
N LYS A 73 -4.22 -16.06 3.81
CA LYS A 73 -5.67 -15.81 3.95
C LYS A 73 -6.18 -14.64 3.11
N TYR A 74 -5.33 -13.65 2.80
CA TYR A 74 -5.73 -12.47 2.02
C TYR A 74 -5.51 -12.65 0.50
N SER A 75 -4.76 -13.66 0.07
CA SER A 75 -4.42 -13.89 -1.36
C SER A 75 -5.64 -14.12 -2.26
N LYS A 76 -6.75 -14.60 -1.68
CA LYS A 76 -7.99 -14.91 -2.41
C LYS A 76 -8.98 -13.74 -2.44
N LEU A 77 -8.74 -12.70 -1.64
CA LEU A 77 -9.66 -11.57 -1.54
C LEU A 77 -9.57 -10.68 -2.78
N ASN A 78 -10.59 -9.86 -2.98
CA ASN A 78 -10.55 -8.87 -4.04
C ASN A 78 -9.59 -7.76 -3.62
N PHE A 79 -8.61 -7.47 -4.46
CA PHE A 79 -7.58 -6.49 -4.18
C PHE A 79 -7.84 -5.19 -4.94
N TYR A 80 -7.74 -4.07 -4.26
CA TYR A 80 -7.80 -2.74 -4.85
C TYR A 80 -6.59 -1.97 -4.36
N VAL A 81 -5.95 -1.24 -5.28
CA VAL A 81 -4.83 -0.37 -4.97
C VAL A 81 -5.21 1.04 -5.37
N THR A 82 -4.67 2.03 -4.66
CA THR A 82 -4.80 3.43 -5.06
C THR A 82 -3.44 4.00 -5.46
N GLY A 83 -3.34 4.68 -6.59
CA GLY A 83 -2.10 5.30 -7.07
C GLY A 83 -1.86 5.10 -8.57
N GLU A 84 -0.67 5.46 -9.08
CA GLU A 84 -0.44 5.58 -10.53
C GLU A 84 0.15 4.33 -11.21
N SER A 85 0.57 3.31 -10.45
CA SER A 85 1.32 2.20 -11.05
C SER A 85 0.42 1.08 -11.59
N LYS A 86 0.55 0.80 -12.90
CA LYS A 86 -0.04 -0.38 -13.57
C LYS A 86 0.72 -1.69 -13.26
N LYS A 87 1.75 -1.62 -12.43
CA LYS A 87 2.73 -2.68 -12.19
C LYS A 87 2.11 -4.02 -11.83
N ILE A 88 1.13 -4.02 -10.92
CA ILE A 88 0.43 -5.24 -10.47
C ILE A 88 -0.26 -5.95 -11.63
N PHE A 89 -0.87 -5.19 -12.56
CA PHE A 89 -1.54 -5.77 -13.72
C PHE A 89 -0.56 -6.46 -14.67
N ASP A 90 0.63 -5.88 -14.86
CA ASP A 90 1.64 -6.45 -15.74
C ASP A 90 2.36 -7.65 -15.11
N MET A 91 2.66 -7.59 -13.81
CA MET A 91 3.31 -8.68 -13.08
C MET A 91 2.39 -9.90 -12.91
N ASN A 92 1.07 -9.69 -12.79
CA ASN A 92 0.10 -10.79 -12.83
C ASN A 92 0.13 -11.61 -14.13
N LYS A 93 0.65 -11.06 -15.24
CA LYS A 93 0.83 -11.80 -16.51
C LYS A 93 2.15 -12.56 -16.58
N GLN A 94 3.11 -12.22 -15.71
CA GLN A 94 4.49 -12.70 -15.72
C GLN A 94 4.90 -13.28 -14.36
N LEU A 95 4.00 -14.05 -13.74
CA LEU A 95 4.23 -14.62 -12.41
C LEU A 95 5.44 -15.57 -12.41
N GLY A 96 6.34 -15.35 -11.47
CA GLY A 96 7.39 -16.30 -11.12
C GLY A 96 6.85 -17.56 -10.44
N PRO A 97 7.69 -18.58 -10.22
CA PRO A 97 7.28 -19.85 -9.62
C PRO A 97 6.68 -19.75 -8.21
N ASN A 98 7.09 -18.73 -7.45
CA ASN A 98 6.66 -18.51 -6.05
C ASN A 98 5.74 -17.29 -5.90
N ASP A 99 5.39 -16.63 -7.01
CA ASP A 99 4.58 -15.42 -6.97
C ASP A 99 3.11 -15.79 -6.76
N ILE A 100 2.43 -14.99 -5.97
CA ILE A 100 1.01 -15.09 -5.71
C ILE A 100 0.28 -14.22 -6.73
N TYR A 101 -0.66 -14.82 -7.45
CA TYR A 101 -1.58 -14.08 -8.31
C TYR A 101 -2.42 -13.11 -7.45
N ILE A 102 -2.33 -11.81 -7.75
CA ILE A 102 -3.09 -10.78 -7.03
C ILE A 102 -4.41 -10.55 -7.76
N ASN A 103 -5.54 -10.82 -7.10
CA ASN A 103 -6.87 -10.62 -7.69
C ASN A 103 -7.27 -9.13 -7.74
N LEU A 104 -6.56 -8.35 -8.56
CA LEU A 104 -6.76 -6.91 -8.75
C LEU A 104 -8.11 -6.63 -9.41
N LYS A 105 -9.00 -5.93 -8.72
CA LYS A 105 -10.35 -5.58 -9.17
C LYS A 105 -10.54 -4.12 -9.55
N GLY A 106 -9.71 -3.23 -9.01
CA GLY A 106 -9.83 -1.81 -9.30
C GLY A 106 -8.64 -0.99 -8.85
N LEU A 107 -8.52 0.17 -9.48
CA LEU A 107 -7.56 1.22 -9.19
C LEU A 107 -8.35 2.47 -8.77
N ALA A 108 -7.99 3.12 -7.67
CA ALA A 108 -8.52 4.45 -7.33
C ALA A 108 -7.39 5.49 -7.31
N ILE A 109 -7.69 6.74 -7.65
CA ILE A 109 -6.71 7.84 -7.62
C ILE A 109 -7.36 8.97 -6.84
N GLY A 110 -6.75 9.39 -5.73
CA GLY A 110 -7.20 10.52 -4.91
C GLY A 110 -6.40 11.78 -5.23
N ASP A 111 -7.09 12.91 -5.45
CA ASP A 111 -6.57 14.27 -5.66
C ASP A 111 -5.15 14.39 -6.23
N GLY A 112 -5.05 14.21 -7.56
CA GLY A 112 -3.80 14.20 -8.32
C GLY A 112 -2.98 15.50 -8.26
N LEU A 113 -2.15 15.61 -7.23
CA LEU A 113 -0.79 16.11 -7.25
C LEU A 113 0.06 15.06 -6.51
N VAL A 114 0.84 14.30 -7.29
CA VAL A 114 1.75 13.19 -6.92
C VAL A 114 2.30 13.33 -5.48
N GLY A 115 1.72 12.56 -4.55
CA GLY A 115 2.07 12.56 -3.13
C GLY A 115 2.13 11.14 -2.57
N ASN A 116 3.10 10.90 -1.70
CA ASN A 116 3.69 9.59 -1.31
C ASN A 116 2.79 8.58 -0.57
N PHE A 117 1.48 8.53 -0.79
CA PHE A 117 0.60 7.60 -0.07
C PHE A 117 -0.21 6.69 -1.01
N PHE A 118 -0.01 5.37 -0.84
CA PHE A 118 -0.82 4.34 -1.50
C PHE A 118 -1.68 3.64 -0.43
N PHE A 119 -2.97 3.46 -0.74
CA PHE A 119 -3.91 2.71 0.07
C PHE A 119 -4.25 1.39 -0.61
N PHE A 120 -4.40 0.34 0.19
CA PHE A 120 -4.86 -0.96 -0.28
C PHE A 120 -6.19 -1.32 0.36
N PHE A 121 -7.13 -1.82 -0.43
CA PHE A 121 -8.37 -2.39 0.08
C PHE A 121 -8.44 -3.88 -0.23
N PHE A 122 -8.84 -4.65 0.77
CA PHE A 122 -9.32 -6.02 0.59
C PHE A 122 -10.77 -6.09 1.06
N PHE A 123 -11.67 -6.45 0.16
CA PHE A 123 -13.03 -6.87 0.51
C PHE A 123 -13.07 -8.38 0.68
#